data_AF-A0AAW0YIJ4-F1
#
_entry.id   AF-A0AAW0YIJ4-F1
#
_cell.length_a   1.000
_cell.length_b   1.000
_cell.length_c   1.000
_cell.angle_alpha   90.00
_cell.angle_beta   90.00
_cell.angle_gamma   90.00
#
_symmetry.space_group_name_H-M   'P 1'
#
loop_
_entity.id
_entity.type
_entity.pdbx_description
1 polymer ?
#
loop_
_entity_poly.entity_id
_entity_poly.type
_entity_poly.pdbx_seq_one_letter_code
_entity_poly.pdbx_strand_id
1 'polypeptide(L)'
;MSSNLRNVLDPKSVSLSVSSTTPGSSKKNLINPSASDEDQPWSANVPSSLHLTFPEPISATHFALTFQGGFVATSAAVWVARVEDRDGKAVGLGLMMGGKVYPEDRNKRQIFEIPFPPSGLATEDEQPTSATTNGPNIVTEVLPDHASTPEKREHAQRQREGQQPPLLTELKIEFEKSSDQYGRVTLYSIEVLGA
;
A
#
# COMPACT_ATOMS: atom_id res chain seq x y z
N MET A 1 -5.80 -10.22 21.47
CA MET A 1 -4.47 -10.84 21.56
C MET A 1 -3.54 -10.01 20.69
N SER A 2 -2.45 -9.47 21.23
CA SER A 2 -1.49 -8.70 20.43
C SER A 2 -0.78 -9.65 19.47
N SER A 3 -1.08 -9.58 18.17
CA SER A 3 -0.33 -10.32 17.16
C SER A 3 1.14 -9.89 17.22
N ASN A 4 2.05 -10.84 17.43
CA ASN A 4 3.48 -10.56 17.45
C ASN A 4 3.96 -10.43 16.00
N LEU A 5 3.96 -9.21 15.47
CA LEU A 5 4.41 -8.94 14.10
C LEU A 5 5.94 -9.05 14.03
N ARG A 6 6.43 -9.96 13.19
CA ARG A 6 7.86 -10.18 12.92
C ARG A 6 8.19 -9.87 11.47
N ASN A 7 9.40 -9.39 11.21
CA ASN A 7 9.89 -9.23 9.84
C ASN A 7 10.04 -10.60 9.18
N VAL A 8 9.36 -10.79 8.04
CA VAL A 8 9.37 -12.03 7.24
C VAL A 8 10.22 -11.90 5.97
N LEU A 9 10.89 -10.76 5.76
CA LEU A 9 11.84 -10.61 4.67
C LEU A 9 13.09 -11.44 4.94
N ASP A 10 13.46 -12.27 3.97
CA ASP A 10 14.81 -12.85 3.88
C ASP A 10 15.63 -12.03 2.87
N PRO A 11 16.63 -11.25 3.32
CA PRO A 11 17.42 -10.39 2.46
C PRO A 11 18.22 -11.12 1.39
N LYS A 12 18.43 -12.43 1.53
CA LYS A 12 19.20 -13.24 0.59
C LYS A 12 18.38 -13.71 -0.60
N SER A 13 17.06 -13.77 -0.45
CA SER A 13 16.15 -14.35 -1.46
C SER A 13 15.23 -13.30 -2.08
N VAL A 14 14.82 -12.27 -1.34
CA VAL A 14 13.94 -11.21 -1.87
C VAL A 14 14.66 -10.34 -2.90
N SER A 15 13.98 -10.06 -4.02
CA SER A 15 14.44 -9.08 -5.00
C SER A 15 13.85 -7.71 -4.69
N LEU A 16 14.70 -6.72 -4.44
CA LEU A 16 14.31 -5.32 -4.29
C LEU A 16 14.69 -4.52 -5.53
N SER A 17 13.69 -3.98 -6.21
CA SER A 17 13.83 -3.03 -7.31
C SER A 17 13.33 -1.65 -6.89
N VAL A 18 13.96 -0.60 -7.43
CA VAL A 18 13.57 0.79 -7.18
C VAL A 18 13.49 1.52 -8.51
N SER A 19 12.59 2.48 -8.65
CA SER A 19 12.43 3.21 -9.93
C SER A 19 13.58 4.18 -10.21
N SER A 20 14.22 4.70 -9.18
CA SER A 20 15.30 5.68 -9.26
C SER A 20 16.15 5.66 -7.99
N THR A 21 17.33 6.26 -8.02
CA THR A 21 18.21 6.41 -6.85
C THR A 21 19.03 7.67 -7.03
N THR A 22 19.03 8.55 -6.03
CA THR A 22 19.82 9.78 -6.02
C THR A 22 21.31 9.44 -5.86
N PRO A 23 22.24 10.15 -6.54
CA PRO A 23 23.68 9.94 -6.35
C PRO A 23 24.09 10.00 -4.88
N GLY A 24 24.94 9.07 -4.44
CA GLY A 24 25.37 8.98 -3.05
C GLY A 24 24.37 8.34 -2.09
N SER A 25 23.34 7.65 -2.61
CA SER A 25 22.42 6.81 -1.83
C SER A 25 22.37 5.39 -2.41
N SER A 26 21.88 4.42 -1.63
CA SER A 26 21.90 3.00 -2.03
C SER A 26 20.69 2.25 -1.51
N LYS A 27 20.09 1.39 -2.34
CA LYS A 27 18.99 0.50 -1.94
C LYS A 27 19.43 -0.73 -1.14
N LYS A 28 20.74 -1.02 -1.06
CA LYS A 28 21.27 -2.26 -0.47
C LYS A 28 20.89 -2.44 1.01
N ASN A 29 20.81 -1.33 1.73
CA ASN A 29 20.55 -1.33 3.16
C ASN A 29 19.05 -1.36 3.50
N LEU A 30 18.16 -1.14 2.51
CA LEU A 30 16.72 -1.01 2.76
C LEU A 30 16.10 -2.26 3.40
N ILE A 31 16.50 -3.45 2.95
CA ILE A 31 15.99 -4.73 3.46
C ILE A 31 16.92 -5.38 4.49
N ASN A 32 18.12 -4.82 4.68
CA ASN A 32 19.12 -5.35 5.59
C ASN A 32 19.98 -4.22 6.19
N PRO A 33 19.38 -3.35 7.02
CA PRO A 33 20.06 -2.15 7.50
C PRO A 33 21.27 -2.47 8.39
N SER A 34 21.29 -3.62 9.06
CA SER A 34 22.37 -4.01 9.97
C SER A 34 23.55 -4.75 9.31
N ALA A 35 23.52 -5.00 7.99
CA ALA A 35 24.59 -5.77 7.33
C ALA A 35 25.73 -4.94 6.76
N SER A 36 25.64 -3.61 6.82
CA SER A 36 26.67 -2.69 6.36
C SER A 36 27.07 -1.78 7.51
N ASP A 37 28.37 -1.55 7.70
CA ASP A 37 28.88 -0.54 8.64
C ASP A 37 28.54 0.89 8.18
N GLU A 38 28.21 1.05 6.90
CA GLU A 38 27.67 2.29 6.36
C GLU A 38 26.13 2.27 6.44
N ASP A 39 25.56 3.00 7.42
CA ASP A 39 24.13 3.29 7.59
C ASP A 39 23.57 4.19 6.45
N GLN A 40 23.93 3.89 5.21
CA GLN A 40 23.59 4.70 4.06
C GLN A 40 22.11 4.48 3.68
N PRO A 41 21.25 5.51 3.70
CA PRO A 41 19.86 5.37 3.29
C PRO A 41 19.73 5.33 1.76
N TRP A 42 18.54 4.96 1.29
CA TRP A 42 18.13 5.15 -0.09
C TRP A 42 17.37 6.46 -0.23
N SER A 43 17.67 7.23 -1.28
CA SER A 43 16.98 8.48 -1.61
C SER A 43 16.51 8.51 -3.05
N ALA A 44 15.36 9.15 -3.30
CA ALA A 44 14.83 9.42 -4.63
C ALA A 44 13.94 10.67 -4.63
N ASN A 45 13.56 11.16 -5.81
CA ASN A 45 12.53 12.19 -5.96
C ASN A 45 11.19 11.55 -6.32
N VAL A 46 10.08 12.05 -5.77
CA VAL A 46 8.74 11.63 -6.19
C VAL A 46 8.42 12.12 -7.62
N PRO A 47 7.67 11.35 -8.42
CA PRO A 47 7.21 10.00 -8.11
C PRO A 47 8.35 8.99 -8.14
N SER A 48 8.39 8.12 -7.13
CA SER A 48 9.35 7.01 -7.06
C SER A 48 8.71 5.77 -6.45
N SER A 49 9.32 4.60 -6.60
CA SER A 49 8.76 3.36 -6.07
C SER A 49 9.81 2.40 -5.55
N LEU A 50 9.39 1.59 -4.57
CA LEU A 50 10.04 0.37 -4.12
C LEU A 50 9.19 -0.81 -4.58
N HIS A 51 9.83 -1.84 -5.12
CA HIS A 51 9.16 -3.05 -5.56
C HIS A 51 9.89 -4.27 -5.00
N LEU A 52 9.22 -4.99 -4.12
CA LEU A 52 9.66 -6.27 -3.56
C LEU A 52 9.02 -7.41 -4.35
N THR A 53 9.84 -8.31 -4.87
CA THR A 53 9.39 -9.55 -5.49
C THR A 53 9.87 -10.73 -4.65
N PHE A 54 8.94 -11.57 -4.23
CA PHE A 54 9.21 -12.71 -3.37
C PHE A 54 9.37 -13.97 -4.23
N PRO A 55 10.50 -14.70 -4.12
CA PRO A 55 10.69 -15.94 -4.88
C PRO A 55 9.71 -17.04 -4.46
N GLU A 56 9.38 -17.07 -3.17
CA GLU A 56 8.32 -17.90 -2.61
C GLU A 56 7.21 -16.99 -2.04
N PRO A 57 5.92 -17.36 -2.20
CA PRO A 57 4.84 -16.56 -1.63
C PRO A 57 4.94 -16.43 -0.12
N ILE A 58 4.79 -15.21 0.41
CA ILE A 58 4.89 -14.94 1.84
C ILE A 58 3.54 -14.56 2.45
N SER A 59 3.34 -14.94 3.71
CA SER A 59 2.19 -14.53 4.49
C SER A 59 2.53 -13.27 5.28
N ALA A 60 1.97 -12.13 4.85
CA ALA A 60 2.19 -10.85 5.51
C ALA A 60 0.92 -10.03 5.59
N THR A 61 0.79 -9.25 6.65
CA THR A 61 -0.38 -8.40 6.90
C THR A 61 -0.01 -6.93 7.00
N HIS A 62 1.25 -6.64 7.30
CA HIS A 62 1.74 -5.28 7.48
C HIS A 62 3.08 -5.09 6.78
N PHE A 63 3.46 -3.84 6.58
CA PHE A 63 4.82 -3.45 6.25
C PHE A 63 5.24 -2.31 7.17
N ALA A 64 6.53 -2.14 7.37
CA ALA A 64 7.08 -1.01 8.10
C ALA A 64 8.03 -0.21 7.23
N LEU A 65 8.01 1.11 7.41
CA LEU A 65 8.95 2.03 6.78
C LEU A 65 9.61 2.89 7.86
N THR A 66 10.90 3.13 7.69
CA THR A 66 11.64 4.11 8.50
C THR A 66 12.23 5.16 7.57
N PHE A 67 11.65 6.35 7.60
CA PHE A 67 12.13 7.50 6.82
C PHE A 67 13.13 8.33 7.61
N GLN A 68 14.01 9.03 6.89
CA GLN A 68 14.76 10.15 7.45
C GLN A 68 13.82 11.35 7.63
N GLY A 69 13.90 12.00 8.79
CA GLY A 69 13.08 13.19 9.08
C GLY A 69 13.30 14.30 8.04
N GLY A 70 12.23 15.00 7.67
CA GLY A 70 12.23 16.03 6.62
C GLY A 70 12.08 15.50 5.19
N PHE A 71 12.26 14.20 4.96
CA PHE A 71 12.28 13.56 3.62
C PHE A 71 11.30 12.38 3.55
N VAL A 72 10.09 12.57 4.07
CA VAL A 72 9.09 11.51 4.21
C VAL A 72 8.12 11.54 3.04
N ALA A 73 7.79 10.36 2.50
CA ALA A 73 6.68 10.27 1.57
C ALA A 73 5.36 10.51 2.32
N THR A 74 4.62 11.56 2.00
CA THR A 74 3.37 11.94 2.69
C THR A 74 2.12 11.31 2.07
N SER A 75 2.26 10.68 0.91
CA SER A 75 1.23 9.88 0.24
C SER A 75 1.92 8.75 -0.49
N ALA A 76 1.56 7.51 -0.18
CA ALA A 76 2.10 6.33 -0.86
C ALA A 76 1.00 5.38 -1.29
N ALA A 77 0.98 5.03 -2.57
CA ALA A 77 0.09 4.00 -3.12
C ALA A 77 0.72 2.62 -2.95
N VAL A 78 -0.08 1.66 -2.50
CA VAL A 78 0.35 0.29 -2.23
C VAL A 78 -0.31 -0.64 -3.24
N TRP A 79 0.51 -1.37 -3.96
CA TRP A 79 0.12 -2.35 -4.96
C TRP A 79 0.58 -3.73 -4.51
N VAL A 80 -0.26 -4.74 -4.73
CA VAL A 80 -0.03 -6.11 -4.27
C VAL A 80 -0.29 -7.10 -5.38
N ALA A 81 0.51 -8.16 -5.46
CA ALA A 81 0.19 -9.35 -6.24
C ALA A 81 0.09 -10.54 -5.29
N ARG A 82 -0.97 -11.34 -5.45
CA ARG A 82 -1.25 -12.53 -4.64
C ARG A 82 -1.21 -13.78 -5.51
N VAL A 83 -0.91 -14.92 -4.89
CA VAL A 83 -0.95 -16.22 -5.57
C VAL A 83 -2.33 -16.48 -6.18
N GLU A 84 -3.39 -16.16 -5.45
CA GLU A 84 -4.79 -16.39 -5.83
C GLU A 84 -5.23 -15.58 -7.06
N ASP A 85 -4.57 -14.44 -7.33
CA ASP A 85 -4.93 -13.55 -8.44
C ASP A 85 -4.15 -13.87 -9.73
N ARG A 86 -3.18 -14.80 -9.70
CA ARG A 86 -2.35 -15.14 -10.86
C ARG A 86 -3.11 -15.82 -12.00
N ASP A 87 -4.22 -16.50 -11.70
CA ASP A 87 -4.95 -17.34 -12.66
C ASP A 87 -6.11 -16.65 -13.39
N GLY A 88 -6.37 -15.35 -13.17
CA GLY A 88 -7.59 -14.72 -13.70
C GLY A 88 -7.48 -13.26 -14.09
N LYS A 89 -7.32 -13.00 -15.41
CA LYS A 89 -7.72 -11.76 -16.11
C LYS A 89 -7.06 -10.42 -15.73
N ALA A 90 -6.01 -10.36 -14.92
CA ALA A 90 -5.27 -9.11 -14.73
C ALA A 90 -4.26 -8.88 -15.87
N VAL A 91 -4.56 -7.94 -16.77
CA VAL A 91 -3.66 -7.53 -17.86
C VAL A 91 -2.49 -6.76 -17.24
N GLY A 92 -1.34 -7.43 -17.10
CA GLY A 92 -0.07 -6.83 -16.67
C GLY A 92 0.34 -7.24 -15.25
N LEU A 93 1.42 -8.03 -15.13
CA LEU A 93 2.17 -8.38 -13.91
C LEU A 93 1.39 -8.83 -12.63
N GLY A 94 0.06 -8.94 -12.66
CA GLY A 94 -0.74 -9.39 -11.50
C GLY A 94 -0.78 -8.41 -10.32
N LEU A 95 -0.21 -7.20 -10.46
CA LEU A 95 -0.26 -6.15 -9.43
C LEU A 95 -1.62 -5.46 -9.45
N MET A 96 -2.32 -5.50 -8.32
CA MET A 96 -3.58 -4.80 -8.07
C MET A 96 -3.37 -3.65 -7.10
N MET A 97 -4.03 -2.52 -7.35
CA MET A 97 -4.03 -1.40 -6.40
C MET A 97 -4.76 -1.83 -5.15
N GLY A 98 -4.03 -1.83 -4.03
CA GLY A 98 -4.57 -2.17 -2.73
C GLY A 98 -5.22 -0.97 -2.04
N GLY A 99 -4.52 0.16 -2.03
CA GLY A 99 -4.96 1.38 -1.37
C GLY A 99 -3.82 2.37 -1.15
N LYS A 100 -4.04 3.37 -0.28
CA LYS A 100 -3.03 4.37 0.06
C LYS A 100 -2.72 4.37 1.55
N VAL A 101 -1.47 4.67 1.88
CA VAL A 101 -1.01 4.96 3.24
C VAL A 101 -0.42 6.36 3.30
N TYR A 102 -0.39 6.93 4.51
CA TYR A 102 0.02 8.32 4.75
C TYR A 102 1.08 8.36 5.86
N PRO A 103 2.36 8.12 5.53
CA PRO A 103 3.43 8.22 6.51
C PRO A 103 3.58 9.64 7.07
N GLU A 104 3.93 9.71 8.35
CA GLU A 104 4.16 10.94 9.10
C GLU A 104 5.65 11.25 9.21
N ASP A 105 6.00 12.54 9.22
CA ASP A 105 7.38 12.98 9.43
C ASP A 105 7.76 12.95 10.91
N ARG A 106 8.15 11.76 11.39
CA ARG A 106 8.52 11.52 12.80
C ARG A 106 9.89 10.89 13.01
N ASN A 107 10.63 10.60 11.93
CA ASN A 107 11.93 9.90 11.96
C ASN A 107 11.92 8.64 12.85
N LYS A 108 10.86 7.83 12.70
CA LYS A 108 10.62 6.62 13.48
C LYS A 108 10.06 5.53 12.58
N ARG A 109 10.21 4.29 13.01
CA ARG A 109 9.56 3.12 12.40
C ARG A 109 8.04 3.29 12.44
N GLN A 110 7.41 3.20 11.28
CA GLN A 110 5.95 3.32 11.12
C GLN A 110 5.42 2.04 10.49
N ILE A 111 4.38 1.47 11.07
CA ILE A 111 3.78 0.21 10.63
C ILE A 111 2.44 0.51 9.97
N PHE A 112 2.21 -0.08 8.80
CA PHE A 112 0.98 0.06 8.05
C PHE A 112 0.40 -1.32 7.75
N GLU A 113 -0.92 -1.44 7.84
CA GLU A 113 -1.64 -2.60 7.31
C GLU A 113 -1.53 -2.60 5.77
N ILE A 114 -1.30 -3.77 5.18
CA ILE A 114 -1.32 -3.93 3.73
C ILE A 114 -2.78 -3.83 3.27
N PRO A 115 -3.15 -2.82 2.48
CA PRO A 115 -4.53 -2.68 2.03
C PRO A 115 -4.78 -3.72 0.93
N PHE A 116 -5.29 -4.89 1.27
CA PHE A 116 -5.62 -5.89 0.25
C PHE A 116 -6.88 -5.51 -0.52
N PRO A 117 -6.86 -5.56 -1.86
CA PRO A 117 -8.08 -5.38 -2.64
C PRO A 117 -9.08 -6.50 -2.34
N PRO A 118 -10.39 -6.23 -2.45
CA PRO A 118 -11.40 -7.26 -2.26
C PRO A 118 -11.16 -8.41 -3.25
N SER A 119 -10.93 -9.62 -2.74
CA SER A 119 -10.86 -10.82 -3.57
C SER A 119 -12.23 -11.12 -4.14
N GLY A 120 -12.40 -10.94 -5.46
CA GLY A 120 -13.64 -11.17 -6.17
C GLY A 120 -14.45 -9.90 -6.43
N LEU A 121 -14.46 -9.48 -7.70
CA LEU A 121 -15.45 -8.61 -8.37
C LEU A 121 -15.87 -7.32 -7.64
N ALA A 122 -15.22 -6.22 -8.00
CA ALA A 122 -15.91 -4.95 -8.26
C ALA A 122 -15.08 -4.10 -9.24
N THR A 123 -15.08 -4.48 -10.51
CA THR A 123 -15.09 -3.46 -11.57
C THR A 123 -16.43 -2.74 -11.47
N GLU A 124 -16.51 -1.72 -10.62
CA GLU A 124 -17.47 -0.65 -10.86
C GLU A 124 -16.82 0.26 -11.91
N ASP A 125 -16.99 -0.13 -13.17
CA ASP A 125 -16.94 0.81 -14.27
C ASP A 125 -18.03 1.87 -13.99
N GLU A 126 -17.67 2.99 -13.37
CA GLU A 126 -18.48 4.21 -13.47
C GLU A 126 -18.36 4.74 -14.90
N GLN A 127 -19.08 4.10 -15.80
CA GLN A 127 -19.37 4.62 -17.12
C GLN A 127 -20.52 5.63 -16.98
N PRO A 128 -20.36 6.90 -17.38
CA PRO A 128 -21.39 7.91 -17.23
C PRO A 128 -22.52 7.64 -18.22
N THR A 129 -23.65 7.11 -17.74
CA THR A 129 -24.86 7.00 -18.55
C THR A 129 -25.51 8.37 -18.70
N SER A 130 -25.21 9.03 -19.80
CA SER A 130 -26.01 10.14 -20.35
C SER A 130 -27.35 9.58 -20.88
N ALA A 131 -28.47 10.04 -20.33
CA ALA A 131 -29.77 9.96 -21.01
C ALA A 131 -30.70 11.11 -20.59
N THR A 132 -30.91 12.04 -21.51
CA THR A 132 -31.88 13.13 -21.51
C THR A 132 -33.31 12.61 -21.77
N THR A 133 -34.35 13.15 -21.10
CA THR A 133 -35.61 13.69 -21.71
C THR A 133 -36.76 13.91 -20.70
N ASN A 134 -37.14 15.19 -20.54
CA ASN A 134 -38.47 15.84 -20.35
C ASN A 134 -39.52 15.38 -19.30
N GLY A 135 -39.92 16.33 -18.44
CA GLY A 135 -41.31 16.54 -17.99
C GLY A 135 -41.52 16.63 -16.46
N PRO A 136 -42.11 17.71 -15.89
CA PRO A 136 -42.09 17.97 -14.46
C PRO A 136 -43.30 17.35 -13.74
N ASN A 137 -43.09 16.81 -12.55
CA ASN A 137 -44.17 16.64 -11.59
C ASN A 137 -43.68 17.06 -10.19
N ILE A 138 -44.20 18.20 -9.74
CA ILE A 138 -43.96 18.76 -8.42
C ILE A 138 -44.96 18.10 -7.48
N VAL A 139 -44.46 17.37 -6.49
CA VAL A 139 -45.18 17.16 -5.22
C VAL A 139 -44.19 17.38 -4.09
N THR A 140 -44.41 18.46 -3.36
CA THR A 140 -43.74 18.81 -2.11
C THR A 140 -44.39 18.03 -0.98
N GLU A 141 -43.63 17.21 -0.26
CA GLU A 141 -43.88 16.94 1.15
C GLU A 141 -42.55 16.77 1.90
N VAL A 142 -42.53 17.34 3.09
CA VAL A 142 -41.36 17.69 3.91
C VAL A 142 -41.30 16.72 5.09
N LEU A 143 -40.15 16.08 5.39
CA LEU A 143 -39.61 15.75 6.73
C LEU A 143 -38.28 14.92 6.65
N PRO A 144 -37.49 14.69 7.73
CA PRO A 144 -36.16 15.29 7.92
C PRO A 144 -34.99 14.29 8.01
N ASP A 145 -33.78 14.88 8.14
CA ASP A 145 -32.52 14.33 8.65
C ASP A 145 -31.87 13.11 7.99
N HIS A 146 -30.83 13.41 7.20
CA HIS A 146 -29.78 12.48 6.80
C HIS A 146 -28.98 12.00 8.01
N ALA A 147 -29.40 10.89 8.60
CA ALA A 147 -28.48 9.99 9.31
C ALA A 147 -27.82 9.08 8.27
N SER A 148 -26.56 9.36 7.93
CA SER A 148 -25.73 8.43 7.15
C SER A 148 -25.46 7.18 7.99
N THR A 149 -26.07 6.07 7.60
CA THR A 149 -26.03 4.77 8.27
C THR A 149 -24.58 4.25 8.39
N PRO A 150 -24.08 3.92 9.60
CA PRO A 150 -22.74 3.34 9.82
C PRO A 150 -22.60 1.87 9.34
N GLU A 151 -23.70 1.21 9.02
CA GLU A 151 -23.76 -0.25 8.93
C GLU A 151 -22.98 -0.85 7.75
N LYS A 152 -22.75 -0.10 6.66
CA LYS A 152 -22.03 -0.63 5.48
C LYS A 152 -20.52 -0.82 5.72
N ARG A 153 -19.92 -0.09 6.66
CA ARG A 153 -18.49 -0.26 7.01
C ARG A 153 -18.27 -1.45 7.96
N GLU A 154 -19.24 -1.73 8.83
CA GLU A 154 -19.11 -2.77 9.85
C GLU A 154 -19.25 -4.19 9.28
N HIS A 155 -20.09 -4.37 8.26
CA HIS A 155 -20.28 -5.68 7.62
C HIS A 155 -19.06 -6.15 6.80
N ALA A 156 -18.28 -5.23 6.22
CA ALA A 156 -17.03 -5.59 5.52
C ALA A 156 -15.89 -5.94 6.50
N GLN A 157 -15.97 -5.46 7.75
CA GLN A 157 -14.92 -5.63 8.73
C GLN A 157 -15.05 -6.94 9.54
N ARG A 158 -16.29 -7.41 9.79
CA ARG A 158 -16.54 -8.63 10.56
C ARG A 158 -16.26 -9.95 9.82
N GLN A 159 -16.15 -9.94 8.49
CA GLN A 159 -15.86 -11.16 7.72
C GLN A 159 -14.37 -11.51 7.64
N ARG A 160 -13.46 -10.68 8.16
CA ARG A 160 -12.01 -10.92 8.09
C ARG A 160 -11.43 -11.72 9.26
N GLU A 161 -12.21 -12.03 10.30
CA GLU A 161 -11.70 -12.58 11.57
C GLU A 161 -11.33 -14.08 11.52
N GLY A 162 -11.53 -14.77 10.39
CA GLY A 162 -11.20 -16.20 10.23
C GLY A 162 -10.41 -16.58 8.98
N GLN A 163 -10.12 -15.65 8.08
CA GLN A 163 -9.38 -15.95 6.85
C GLN A 163 -7.87 -15.86 7.13
N GLN A 164 -7.11 -16.90 6.79
CA GLN A 164 -5.66 -16.79 6.73
C GLN A 164 -5.27 -15.63 5.81
N PRO A 165 -4.28 -14.80 6.19
CA PRO A 165 -3.88 -13.66 5.36
C PRO A 165 -3.36 -14.16 4.00
N PRO A 166 -3.68 -13.43 2.90
CA PRO A 166 -3.35 -13.88 1.56
C PRO A 166 -1.84 -13.99 1.36
N LEU A 167 -1.45 -14.93 0.50
CA LEU A 167 -0.04 -15.13 0.13
C LEU A 167 0.38 -14.12 -0.93
N LEU A 168 1.33 -13.25 -0.55
CA LEU A 168 1.91 -12.22 -1.40
C LEU A 168 3.05 -12.76 -2.23
N THR A 169 3.06 -12.41 -3.51
CA THR A 169 4.19 -12.66 -4.42
C THR A 169 4.95 -11.38 -4.77
N GLU A 170 4.26 -10.24 -4.76
CA GLU A 170 4.87 -8.93 -5.00
C GLU A 170 4.22 -7.87 -4.10
N LEU A 171 5.03 -6.92 -3.63
CA LEU A 171 4.60 -5.72 -2.92
C LEU A 171 5.31 -4.51 -3.51
N LYS A 172 4.55 -3.58 -4.07
CA LYS A 172 5.09 -2.32 -4.62
C LYS A 172 4.49 -1.14 -3.87
N ILE A 173 5.36 -0.22 -3.49
CA ILE A 173 5.00 1.03 -2.81
C ILE A 173 5.44 2.17 -3.70
N GLU A 174 4.49 3.00 -4.14
CA GLU A 174 4.75 4.18 -4.96
C GLU A 174 4.59 5.43 -4.11
N PHE A 175 5.67 6.20 -3.97
CA PHE A 175 5.69 7.47 -3.27
C PHE A 175 5.23 8.58 -4.23
N GLU A 176 4.09 9.19 -3.92
CA GLU A 176 3.44 10.19 -4.77
C GLU A 176 3.75 11.63 -4.34
N LYS A 177 3.89 11.85 -3.03
CA LYS A 177 4.12 13.16 -2.42
C LYS A 177 5.21 13.07 -1.36
N SER A 178 5.92 14.16 -1.12
CA SER A 178 6.95 14.27 -0.09
C SER A 178 6.69 15.45 0.87
N SER A 179 7.22 15.36 2.08
CA SER A 179 7.37 16.48 3.02
C SER A 179 8.45 17.49 2.61
N ASP A 180 9.45 17.06 1.84
CA ASP A 180 10.52 17.93 1.33
C ASP A 180 10.01 18.77 0.16
N GLN A 181 10.32 20.07 0.18
CA GLN A 181 9.89 21.03 -0.86
C GLN A 181 10.41 20.71 -2.27
N TYR A 182 11.47 19.91 -2.39
CA TYR A 182 12.03 19.45 -3.67
C TYR A 182 11.57 18.04 -4.05
N GLY A 183 10.59 17.49 -3.32
CA GLY A 183 10.03 16.18 -3.60
C GLY A 183 10.94 15.01 -3.22
N ARG A 184 11.99 15.21 -2.43
CA ARG A 184 12.91 14.13 -2.05
C ARG A 184 12.30 13.23 -0.99
N VAL A 185 12.50 11.93 -1.13
CA VAL A 185 12.14 10.92 -0.14
C VAL A 185 13.39 10.14 0.22
N THR A 186 13.60 9.89 1.50
CA THR A 186 14.76 9.17 2.01
C THR A 186 14.32 8.09 3.01
N LEU A 187 14.65 6.84 2.72
CA LEU A 187 14.34 5.68 3.56
C LEU A 187 15.60 5.02 4.09
N TYR A 188 15.57 4.70 5.39
CA TYR A 188 16.55 3.82 6.03
C TYR A 188 16.21 2.35 5.84
N SER A 189 14.93 1.99 6.00
CA SER A 189 14.51 0.59 5.94
C SER A 189 13.08 0.40 5.48
N ILE A 190 12.85 -0.77 4.89
CA ILE A 190 11.55 -1.38 4.63
C ILE A 190 11.53 -2.79 5.24
N GLU A 191 10.46 -3.10 5.94
CA GLU A 191 10.18 -4.42 6.48
C GLU A 191 8.82 -4.90 5.99
N VAL A 192 8.66 -6.21 5.82
CA VAL A 192 7.37 -6.83 5.58
C VAL A 192 7.08 -7.73 6.77
N LEU A 193 5.90 -7.59 7.37
CA LEU A 193 5.58 -8.17 8.66
C LEU A 193 4.45 -9.20 8.57
N GLY A 194 4.70 -10.38 9.15
CA GLY A 194 3.76 -11.47 9.31
C GLY A 194 3.62 -11.90 10.77
N ALA A 195 2.61 -12.72 11.05
CA ALA A 195 2.40 -13.34 12.37
C ALA A 195 3.11 -14.70 12.49
#